data_AF-A0A2N2M6H8-F1
#
_entry.id   AF-A0A2N2M6H8-F1
#
_cell.length_a   1.000
_cell.length_b   1.000
_cell.length_c   1.000
_cell.angle_alpha   90.00
_cell.angle_beta   90.00
_cell.angle_gamma   90.00
#
_symmetry.space_group_name_H-M   'P 1'
#
loop_
_entity.id
_entity.type
_entity.pdbx_description
1 polymer ?
#
loop_
_entity_poly.entity_id
_entity_poly.type
_entity_poly.pdbx_seq_one_letter_code
_entity_poly.pdbx_strand_id
1 'polypeptide(L)'
;MAASYAPNGQYLIGPQLYPLWRMVTGIVIAAVLGAQILAGGIAVWVDNDASNVAEMLAGMVNSIPMAVGWVVIVFMILQAKGVNPKLDDDWNPREMPAIENTEEVKRGDTIVGIVFGSLFLAVLTIMPDKIGIYNFQGSEFFANPVILQYLPLIILSLGVNIGLDIYLLWRGSWNIATRAVQMGANIFSMVVLTILFKGHSAWLAAHDSPGFLISVERLSGNLWENMQLIGMEAFRMAFGIALVVTVVETIVLLVRMIIGSLKSGRSTEFSAK
;
A
#
# COMPACT_ATOMS: atom_id res chain seq x y z
N MET A 1 12.57 34.38 -32.91
CA MET A 1 13.51 33.62 -32.08
C MET A 1 13.39 34.15 -30.65
N ALA A 2 12.63 33.46 -29.80
CA ALA A 2 12.35 33.90 -28.41
C ALA A 2 12.03 32.72 -27.46
N ALA A 3 12.40 31.49 -27.83
CA ALA A 3 12.19 30.30 -27.00
C ALA A 3 13.44 29.87 -26.21
N SER A 4 14.57 30.58 -26.36
CA SER A 4 15.86 30.19 -25.79
C SER A 4 16.12 30.70 -24.37
N TYR A 5 15.13 31.33 -23.71
CA TYR A 5 15.25 31.88 -22.35
C TYR A 5 14.22 31.31 -21.36
N ALA A 6 13.59 30.18 -21.65
CA ALA A 6 12.86 29.43 -20.64
C ALA A 6 13.87 28.65 -19.77
N PRO A 7 14.06 28.97 -18.48
CA PRO A 7 14.99 28.22 -17.62
C PRO A 7 14.48 26.81 -17.30
N ASN A 8 13.22 26.52 -17.62
CA ASN A 8 12.55 25.26 -17.35
C ASN A 8 12.21 24.59 -18.68
N GLY A 9 13.10 23.71 -19.17
CA GLY A 9 12.75 22.78 -20.24
C GLY A 9 11.46 22.03 -19.89
N GLN A 10 10.65 21.69 -20.89
CA GLN A 10 9.48 20.83 -20.69
C GLN A 10 9.95 19.41 -20.34
N TYR A 11 10.29 19.18 -19.08
CA TYR A 11 10.69 17.88 -18.58
C TYR A 11 9.45 17.07 -18.20
N LEU A 12 9.42 15.79 -18.57
CA LEU A 12 8.45 14.82 -18.04
C LEU A 12 8.70 14.58 -16.53
N ILE A 13 9.97 14.52 -16.14
CA ILE A 13 10.44 14.38 -14.76
C ILE A 13 11.66 15.30 -14.62
N GLY A 14 11.55 16.35 -13.82
CA GLY A 14 12.60 17.36 -13.68
C GLY A 14 13.78 16.90 -12.82
N PRO A 15 14.93 17.63 -12.88
CA PRO A 15 16.15 17.28 -12.15
C PRO A 15 15.97 17.15 -10.64
N GLN A 16 15.03 17.92 -10.07
CA GLN A 16 14.70 17.92 -8.64
C GLN A 16 13.99 16.62 -8.23
N LEU A 17 13.12 16.08 -9.08
CA LEU A 17 12.37 14.85 -8.83
C LEU A 17 13.15 13.59 -9.23
N TYR A 18 14.19 13.73 -10.06
CA TYR A 18 14.92 12.62 -10.65
C TYR A 18 15.57 11.65 -9.65
N PRO A 19 16.25 12.09 -8.57
CA PRO A 19 16.82 11.19 -7.58
C PRO A 19 15.74 10.31 -6.90
N LEU A 20 14.61 10.92 -6.57
CA LEU A 20 13.48 10.27 -5.94
C LEU A 20 12.81 9.29 -6.90
N TRP A 21 12.62 9.71 -8.17
CA TRP A 21 12.11 8.84 -9.22
C TRP A 21 13.00 7.61 -9.44
N ARG A 22 14.32 7.78 -9.50
CA ARG A 22 15.27 6.68 -9.69
C ARG A 22 15.20 5.68 -8.54
N MET A 23 15.14 6.18 -7.30
CA MET A 23 15.01 5.35 -6.11
C MET A 23 13.71 4.55 -6.13
N VAL A 24 12.56 5.22 -6.33
CA VAL A 24 11.23 4.57 -6.35
C VAL A 24 11.12 3.56 -7.49
N THR A 25 11.56 3.94 -8.70
CA THR A 25 11.55 3.04 -9.87
C THR A 25 12.40 1.80 -9.63
N GLY A 26 13.59 1.96 -9.04
CA GLY A 26 14.45 0.84 -8.69
C GLY A 26 13.82 -0.12 -7.70
N ILE A 27 13.17 0.41 -6.64
CA ILE A 27 12.44 -0.39 -5.65
C ILE A 27 11.28 -1.14 -6.30
N VAL A 28 10.48 -0.45 -7.13
CA VAL A 28 9.32 -1.04 -7.81
C VAL A 28 9.76 -2.18 -8.74
N ILE A 29 10.80 -1.99 -9.55
CA ILE A 29 11.33 -3.05 -10.42
C ILE A 29 11.83 -4.24 -9.59
N ALA A 30 12.62 -3.98 -8.54
CA ALA A 30 13.17 -5.04 -7.69
C ALA A 30 12.05 -5.87 -7.03
N ALA A 31 10.98 -5.23 -6.59
CA ALA A 31 9.87 -5.91 -5.95
C ALA A 31 8.95 -6.63 -6.95
N VAL A 32 8.68 -6.08 -8.13
CA VAL A 32 7.92 -6.76 -9.20
C VAL A 32 8.66 -8.01 -9.64
N LEU A 33 9.97 -7.90 -9.90
CA LEU A 33 10.80 -9.04 -10.27
C LEU A 33 10.92 -10.04 -9.12
N GLY A 34 11.13 -9.57 -7.89
CA GLY A 34 11.19 -10.43 -6.71
C GLY A 34 9.90 -11.24 -6.52
N ALA A 35 8.74 -10.61 -6.65
CA ALA A 35 7.46 -11.29 -6.56
C ALA A 35 7.29 -12.34 -7.67
N GLN A 36 7.66 -12.03 -8.91
CA GLN A 36 7.55 -12.97 -10.02
C GLN A 36 8.56 -14.13 -9.93
N ILE A 37 9.79 -13.90 -9.45
CA ILE A 37 10.76 -14.97 -9.18
C ILE A 37 10.23 -15.90 -8.10
N LEU A 38 9.68 -15.36 -7.02
CA LEU A 38 9.10 -16.17 -5.95
C LEU A 38 7.90 -16.99 -6.45
N ALA A 39 6.98 -16.35 -7.18
CA ALA A 39 5.80 -17.01 -7.73
C ALA A 39 6.18 -18.10 -8.75
N GLY A 40 7.09 -17.80 -9.67
CA GLY A 40 7.59 -18.77 -10.66
C GLY A 40 8.41 -19.89 -10.03
N GLY A 41 9.20 -19.58 -9.00
CA GLY A 41 9.95 -20.57 -8.22
C GLY A 41 9.02 -21.56 -7.52
N ILE A 42 7.92 -21.08 -6.93
CA ILE A 42 6.88 -21.93 -6.36
C ILE A 42 6.23 -22.77 -7.46
N ALA A 43 5.86 -22.17 -8.60
CA ALA A 43 5.23 -22.89 -9.71
C ALA A 43 6.11 -24.03 -10.26
N VAL A 44 7.40 -23.78 -10.50
CA VAL A 44 8.35 -24.81 -10.96
C VAL A 44 8.53 -25.92 -9.92
N TRP A 45 8.57 -25.54 -8.64
CA TRP A 45 8.73 -26.51 -7.55
C TRP A 45 7.52 -27.43 -7.39
N VAL A 46 6.32 -26.90 -7.60
CA VAL A 46 5.07 -27.66 -7.43
C VAL A 46 4.71 -28.45 -8.69
N ASP A 47 4.73 -27.83 -9.87
CA ASP A 47 4.24 -28.44 -11.10
C ASP A 47 5.30 -29.27 -11.86
N ASN A 48 6.58 -29.21 -11.45
CA ASN A 48 7.72 -29.86 -12.14
C ASN A 48 7.81 -29.56 -13.65
N ASP A 49 7.13 -28.50 -14.11
CA ASP A 49 7.05 -28.16 -15.52
C ASP A 49 7.96 -26.97 -15.84
N ALA A 50 9.05 -27.25 -16.56
CA ALA A 50 10.01 -26.26 -17.00
C ALA A 50 9.48 -25.38 -18.14
N SER A 51 8.36 -25.73 -18.78
CA SER A 51 7.74 -24.91 -19.82
C SER A 51 7.21 -23.57 -19.28
N ASN A 52 6.91 -23.52 -17.99
CA ASN A 52 6.43 -22.33 -17.26
C ASN A 52 7.50 -21.21 -17.14
N VAL A 53 8.77 -21.54 -17.39
CA VAL A 53 9.87 -20.55 -17.34
C VAL A 53 9.75 -19.54 -18.48
N ALA A 54 9.31 -19.97 -19.67
CA ALA A 54 9.12 -19.06 -20.80
C ALA A 54 7.96 -18.08 -20.55
N GLU A 55 6.85 -18.56 -19.98
CA GLU A 55 5.71 -17.71 -19.58
C GLU A 55 6.07 -16.77 -18.43
N MET A 56 6.85 -17.23 -17.46
CA MET A 56 7.39 -16.38 -16.38
C MET A 56 8.25 -15.25 -16.95
N LEU A 57 9.19 -15.56 -17.85
CA LEU A 57 10.05 -14.57 -18.50
C LEU A 57 9.24 -13.60 -19.37
N ALA A 58 8.24 -14.09 -20.11
CA ALA A 58 7.33 -13.24 -20.85
C ALA A 58 6.51 -12.32 -19.92
N GLY A 59 6.08 -12.82 -18.76
CA GLY A 59 5.40 -12.06 -17.71
C GLY A 59 6.30 -10.98 -17.08
N MET A 60 7.60 -11.23 -16.95
CA MET A 60 8.59 -10.24 -16.50
C MET A 60 8.76 -9.10 -17.49
N VAL A 61 8.90 -9.44 -18.77
CA VAL A 61 9.03 -8.44 -19.83
C VAL A 61 7.79 -7.56 -19.94
N ASN A 62 6.58 -8.11 -19.69
CA ASN A 62 5.33 -7.34 -19.73
C ASN A 62 5.04 -6.54 -18.45
N SER A 63 5.46 -7.02 -17.29
CA SER A 63 5.15 -6.37 -16.00
C SER A 63 6.02 -5.13 -15.73
N ILE A 64 7.28 -5.13 -16.19
CA ILE A 64 8.21 -4.00 -15.98
C ILE A 64 7.68 -2.71 -16.64
N PRO A 65 7.34 -2.66 -17.95
CA PRO A 65 6.83 -1.45 -18.57
C PRO A 65 5.55 -0.94 -17.93
N MET A 66 4.68 -1.84 -17.48
CA MET A 66 3.42 -1.47 -16.81
C MET A 66 3.69 -0.83 -15.44
N ALA A 67 4.54 -1.45 -14.61
CA ALA A 67 4.88 -0.94 -13.29
C ALA A 67 5.64 0.39 -13.37
N VAL A 68 6.65 0.47 -14.25
CA VAL A 68 7.40 1.71 -14.50
C VAL A 68 6.50 2.78 -15.10
N GLY A 69 5.56 2.42 -15.98
CA GLY A 69 4.58 3.33 -16.57
C GLY A 69 3.74 4.05 -15.51
N TRP A 70 3.26 3.33 -14.50
CA TRP A 70 2.54 3.93 -13.38
C TRP A 70 3.42 4.88 -12.56
N VAL A 71 4.67 4.49 -12.28
CA VAL A 71 5.63 5.38 -11.59
C VAL A 71 5.88 6.64 -12.41
N VAL A 72 6.06 6.53 -13.73
CA VAL A 72 6.26 7.67 -14.62
C VAL A 72 5.02 8.58 -14.64
N ILE A 73 3.80 8.04 -14.70
CA ILE A 73 2.57 8.85 -14.64
C ILE A 73 2.51 9.63 -13.33
N VAL A 74 2.81 9.00 -12.20
CA VAL A 74 2.84 9.68 -10.90
C VAL A 74 3.85 10.82 -10.92
N PHE A 75 5.08 10.57 -11.36
CA PHE A 75 6.13 11.61 -11.42
C PHE A 75 5.85 12.71 -12.47
N MET A 76 5.17 12.38 -13.56
CA MET A 76 4.69 13.35 -14.55
C MET A 76 3.65 14.29 -13.94
N ILE A 77 2.68 13.76 -13.18
CA ILE A 77 1.68 14.56 -12.47
C ILE A 77 2.37 15.46 -11.43
N LEU A 78 3.35 14.93 -10.69
CA LEU A 78 4.14 15.72 -9.73
C LEU A 78 4.90 16.87 -10.43
N GLN A 79 5.54 16.60 -11.56
CA GLN A 79 6.23 17.61 -12.36
C GLN A 79 5.27 18.67 -12.90
N ALA A 80 4.10 18.28 -13.41
CA ALA A 80 3.07 19.19 -13.92
C ALA A 80 2.48 20.11 -12.84
N LYS A 81 2.50 19.67 -11.57
CA LYS A 81 2.08 20.47 -10.40
C LYS A 81 3.21 21.30 -9.80
N GLY A 82 4.40 21.31 -10.41
CA GLY A 82 5.53 22.13 -9.96
C GLY A 82 6.12 21.65 -8.62
N VAL A 83 6.06 20.35 -8.34
CA VAL A 83 6.54 19.77 -7.08
C VAL A 83 8.07 19.78 -7.05
N ASN A 84 8.64 20.45 -6.04
CA ASN A 84 10.09 20.48 -5.79
C ASN A 84 10.41 19.86 -4.42
N PRO A 85 10.94 18.63 -4.35
CA PRO A 85 11.46 18.08 -3.10
C PRO A 85 12.74 18.82 -2.71
N LYS A 86 12.69 19.62 -1.63
CA LYS A 86 13.91 20.13 -1.00
C LYS A 86 14.65 18.94 -0.39
N LEU A 87 15.61 18.39 -1.13
CA LEU A 87 16.69 17.60 -0.57
C LEU A 87 17.60 18.63 0.13
N ASP A 88 17.65 18.60 1.46
CA ASP A 88 18.48 19.50 2.25
C ASP A 88 19.95 19.21 1.99
N ASP A 89 20.53 19.89 0.99
CA ASP A 89 21.96 19.81 0.67
C ASP A 89 22.75 21.04 1.17
N ASP A 90 22.10 22.05 1.77
CA ASP A 90 22.77 23.24 2.29
C ASP A 90 22.21 23.62 3.68
N TRP A 91 22.57 22.83 4.69
CA TRP A 91 22.25 23.15 6.10
C TRP A 91 23.26 24.17 6.65
N ASN A 92 22.84 25.42 6.83
CA ASN A 92 23.60 26.46 7.53
C ASN A 92 23.12 26.62 8.99
N PRO A 93 23.94 26.28 10.01
CA PRO A 93 23.56 26.35 11.43
C PRO A 93 23.12 27.74 11.93
N ARG A 94 23.45 28.80 11.17
CA ARG A 94 23.12 30.19 11.53
C ARG A 94 21.78 30.67 10.98
N GLU A 95 21.15 29.88 10.12
CA GLU A 95 19.85 30.19 9.48
C GLU A 95 18.71 29.36 10.09
N MET A 96 18.82 29.01 11.38
CA MET A 96 17.74 28.29 12.07
C MET A 96 16.44 29.11 12.01
N PRO A 97 15.39 28.61 11.32
CA PRO A 97 14.07 29.20 11.41
C PRO A 97 13.56 29.06 12.85
N ALA A 98 12.65 29.94 13.26
CA ALA A 98 11.95 29.74 14.53
C ALA A 98 11.31 28.35 14.56
N ILE A 99 11.38 27.65 15.70
CA ILE A 99 10.83 26.30 15.85
C ILE A 99 9.32 26.37 15.60
N GLU A 100 8.89 26.01 14.39
CA GLU A 100 7.49 25.78 14.09
C GLU A 100 7.08 24.50 14.82
N ASN A 101 6.09 24.57 15.71
CA ASN A 101 5.53 23.41 16.41
C ASN A 101 4.63 22.58 15.47
N THR A 102 5.12 22.26 14.29
CA THR A 102 4.43 21.42 13.33
C THR A 102 4.98 20.01 13.42
N GLU A 103 4.13 19.01 13.67
CA GLU A 103 4.56 17.61 13.72
C GLU A 103 5.05 17.23 12.32
N GLU A 104 6.36 16.98 12.20
CA GLU A 104 7.01 16.60 10.95
C GLU A 104 6.61 15.18 10.54
N VAL A 105 6.52 14.96 9.24
CA VAL A 105 6.24 13.64 8.68
C VAL A 105 7.51 12.79 8.78
N LYS A 106 7.42 11.60 9.39
CA LYS A 106 8.48 10.59 9.33
C LYS A 106 8.62 10.09 7.89
N ARG A 107 9.50 10.75 7.12
CA ARG A 107 9.65 10.53 5.68
C ARG A 107 9.99 9.07 5.36
N GLY A 108 10.87 8.43 6.14
CA GLY A 108 11.24 7.02 5.95
C GLY A 108 10.04 6.08 6.07
N ASP A 109 9.28 6.16 7.16
CA ASP A 109 8.09 5.33 7.39
C ASP A 109 7.03 5.55 6.30
N THR A 110 6.84 6.81 5.88
CA THR A 110 5.87 7.18 4.82
C THR A 110 6.29 6.61 3.46
N ILE A 111 7.59 6.68 3.12
CA ILE A 111 8.13 6.11 1.87
C ILE A 111 7.96 4.59 1.87
N VAL A 112 8.26 3.91 2.99
CA VAL A 112 8.06 2.46 3.13
C VAL A 112 6.58 2.11 2.93
N GLY A 113 5.65 2.85 3.55
CA GLY A 113 4.21 2.67 3.36
C GLY A 113 3.77 2.81 1.90
N ILE A 114 4.21 3.88 1.22
CA ILE A 114 3.93 4.11 -0.21
C ILE A 114 4.45 2.94 -1.06
N VAL A 115 5.68 2.49 -0.81
CA VAL A 115 6.29 1.38 -1.55
C VAL A 115 5.48 0.10 -1.40
N PHE A 116 5.28 -0.37 -0.17
CA PHE A 116 4.57 -1.63 0.06
C PHE A 116 3.10 -1.55 -0.37
N GLY A 117 2.44 -0.42 -0.12
CA GLY A 117 1.07 -0.16 -0.58
C GLY A 117 0.96 -0.20 -2.10
N SER A 118 1.88 0.45 -2.80
CA SER A 118 1.90 0.46 -4.27
C SER A 118 2.21 -0.91 -4.87
N LEU A 119 3.09 -1.69 -4.24
CA LEU A 119 3.36 -3.06 -4.66
C LEU A 119 2.14 -3.95 -4.50
N PHE A 120 1.47 -3.86 -3.36
CA PHE A 120 0.26 -4.62 -3.11
C PHE A 120 -0.86 -4.23 -4.09
N LEU A 121 -1.02 -2.92 -4.35
CA LEU A 121 -1.94 -2.39 -5.35
C LEU A 121 -1.62 -2.92 -6.76
N ALA A 122 -0.34 -2.97 -7.14
CA ALA A 122 0.09 -3.48 -8.44
C ALA A 122 -0.23 -4.96 -8.59
N VAL A 123 0.08 -5.78 -7.58
CA VAL A 123 -0.25 -7.23 -7.58
C VAL A 123 -1.76 -7.44 -7.74
N LEU A 124 -2.57 -6.70 -6.97
CA LEU A 124 -4.04 -6.75 -7.04
C LEU A 124 -4.59 -6.34 -8.41
N THR A 125 -3.93 -5.41 -9.10
CA THR A 125 -4.43 -4.88 -10.38
C THR A 125 -4.01 -5.76 -11.56
N ILE A 126 -2.78 -6.29 -11.54
CA ILE A 126 -2.20 -7.02 -12.67
C ILE A 126 -2.62 -8.49 -12.67
N MET A 127 -2.68 -9.12 -11.49
CA MET A 127 -2.94 -10.57 -11.37
C MET A 127 -3.96 -10.86 -10.27
N PRO A 128 -5.17 -10.26 -10.31
CA PRO A 128 -6.19 -10.46 -9.28
C PRO A 128 -6.61 -11.93 -9.16
N ASP A 129 -6.63 -12.65 -10.28
CA ASP A 129 -6.96 -14.07 -10.41
C ASP A 129 -5.87 -15.00 -9.86
N LYS A 130 -4.69 -14.47 -9.51
CA LYS A 130 -3.60 -15.22 -8.86
C LYS A 130 -3.53 -14.98 -7.35
N ILE A 131 -4.54 -14.34 -6.76
CA ILE A 131 -4.64 -14.13 -5.32
C ILE A 131 -5.62 -15.16 -4.76
N GLY A 132 -5.10 -16.09 -3.97
CA GLY A 132 -5.83 -17.31 -3.65
C GLY A 132 -4.95 -18.35 -2.99
N ILE A 133 -5.33 -19.61 -3.13
CA ILE A 133 -4.78 -20.73 -2.39
C ILE A 133 -4.40 -21.83 -3.37
N TYR A 134 -3.16 -22.29 -3.31
CA TYR A 134 -2.70 -23.39 -4.14
C TYR A 134 -3.12 -24.73 -3.51
N ASN A 135 -3.61 -25.69 -4.30
CA ASN A 135 -3.85 -27.06 -3.83
C ASN A 135 -2.73 -28.01 -4.26
N PHE A 136 -1.88 -28.43 -3.31
CA PHE A 136 -0.71 -29.28 -3.57
C PHE A 136 -1.04 -30.72 -4.00
N GLN A 137 -2.26 -31.22 -3.76
CA GLN A 137 -2.65 -32.58 -4.21
C GLN A 137 -3.24 -32.62 -5.62
N GLY A 138 -3.70 -31.49 -6.16
CA GLY A 138 -4.38 -31.43 -7.45
C GLY A 138 -3.75 -30.49 -8.48
N SER A 139 -2.68 -29.77 -8.12
CA SER A 139 -2.09 -28.69 -8.95
C SER A 139 -3.11 -27.62 -9.39
N GLU A 140 -4.22 -27.47 -8.66
CA GLU A 140 -5.27 -26.51 -8.99
C GLU A 140 -5.16 -25.27 -8.09
N PHE A 141 -5.06 -24.11 -8.72
CA PHE A 141 -5.07 -22.83 -8.05
C PHE A 141 -6.50 -22.36 -7.79
N PHE A 142 -6.85 -22.15 -6.52
CA PHE A 142 -8.15 -21.62 -6.13
C PHE A 142 -8.06 -20.10 -5.93
N ALA A 143 -8.52 -19.34 -6.93
CA ALA A 143 -8.62 -17.88 -6.82
C ALA A 143 -9.65 -17.48 -5.76
N ASN A 144 -9.33 -16.48 -4.94
CA ASN A 144 -10.19 -16.06 -3.84
C ASN A 144 -11.41 -15.27 -4.37
N PRO A 145 -12.64 -15.84 -4.32
CA PRO A 145 -13.80 -15.21 -4.93
C PRO A 145 -14.23 -13.93 -4.21
N VAL A 146 -13.96 -13.82 -2.90
CA VAL A 146 -14.32 -12.63 -2.10
C VAL A 146 -13.42 -11.45 -2.47
N ILE A 147 -12.12 -11.69 -2.64
CA ILE A 147 -11.18 -10.65 -3.07
C ILE A 147 -11.54 -10.16 -4.48
N LEU A 148 -11.84 -11.07 -5.40
CA LEU A 148 -12.25 -10.72 -6.76
C LEU A 148 -13.55 -9.90 -6.78
N GLN A 149 -14.55 -10.29 -5.97
CA GLN A 149 -15.83 -9.60 -5.87
C GLN A 149 -15.68 -8.14 -5.38
N TYR A 150 -14.79 -7.91 -4.41
CA TYR A 150 -14.60 -6.59 -3.78
C TYR A 150 -13.33 -5.88 -4.26
N LEU A 151 -12.70 -6.36 -5.35
CA LEU A 151 -11.45 -5.84 -5.88
C LEU A 151 -11.48 -4.32 -6.13
N PRO A 152 -12.53 -3.73 -6.74
CA PRO A 152 -12.58 -2.28 -6.96
C PRO A 152 -12.53 -1.48 -5.66
N LEU A 153 -13.18 -1.96 -4.59
CA LEU A 153 -13.17 -1.30 -3.28
C LEU A 153 -11.80 -1.43 -2.60
N ILE A 154 -11.13 -2.57 -2.74
CA ILE A 154 -9.77 -2.79 -2.21
C ILE A 154 -8.80 -1.83 -2.90
N ILE A 155 -8.81 -1.78 -4.23
CA ILE A 155 -7.97 -0.88 -5.05
C ILE A 155 -8.22 0.57 -4.66
N LEU A 156 -9.49 0.97 -4.52
CA LEU A 156 -9.86 2.33 -4.13
C LEU A 156 -9.35 2.66 -2.72
N SER A 157 -9.51 1.74 -1.75
CA SER A 157 -9.04 1.94 -0.37
C SER A 157 -7.53 2.12 -0.31
N LEU A 158 -6.77 1.24 -0.97
CA LEU A 158 -5.32 1.34 -1.05
C LEU A 158 -4.88 2.63 -1.76
N GLY A 159 -5.52 2.96 -2.89
CA GLY A 159 -5.23 4.16 -3.66
C GLY A 159 -5.45 5.45 -2.87
N VAL A 160 -6.51 5.53 -2.06
CA VAL A 160 -6.77 6.68 -1.18
C VAL A 160 -5.66 6.84 -0.13
N ASN A 161 -5.23 5.75 0.51
CA ASN A 161 -4.18 5.79 1.53
C ASN A 161 -2.82 6.16 0.92
N ILE A 162 -2.43 5.51 -0.18
CA ILE A 162 -1.19 5.83 -0.90
C ILE A 162 -1.20 7.29 -1.39
N GLY A 163 -2.32 7.75 -1.94
CA GLY A 163 -2.47 9.13 -2.40
C GLY A 163 -2.29 10.14 -1.26
N LEU A 164 -2.82 9.82 -0.07
CA LEU A 164 -2.63 10.64 1.12
C LEU A 164 -1.17 10.63 1.60
N ASP A 165 -0.52 9.47 1.63
CA ASP A 165 0.89 9.35 2.03
C ASP A 165 1.80 10.15 1.09
N ILE A 166 1.55 10.10 -0.21
CA ILE A 166 2.25 10.92 -1.21
C ILE A 166 2.02 12.41 -0.93
N TYR A 167 0.78 12.81 -0.64
CA TYR A 167 0.44 14.19 -0.30
C TYR A 167 1.17 14.66 0.98
N LEU A 168 1.25 13.81 2.00
CA LEU A 168 1.96 14.09 3.25
C LEU A 168 3.47 14.16 3.06
N LEU A 169 4.05 13.27 2.27
CA LEU A 169 5.47 13.29 1.94
C LEU A 169 5.85 14.58 1.22
N TRP A 170 4.99 15.06 0.31
CA TRP A 170 5.16 16.33 -0.37
C TRP A 170 5.11 17.52 0.59
N ARG A 171 4.11 17.54 1.47
CA ARG A 171 3.90 18.66 2.39
C ARG A 171 4.93 18.69 3.53
N GLY A 172 5.50 17.54 3.88
CA GLY A 172 6.50 17.37 4.95
C GLY A 172 5.97 17.62 6.37
N SER A 173 4.71 18.03 6.50
CA SER A 173 4.12 18.49 7.75
C SER A 173 2.64 18.10 7.86
N TRP A 174 2.23 17.75 9.08
CA TRP A 174 0.84 17.47 9.39
C TRP A 174 0.07 18.75 9.71
N ASN A 175 -1.15 18.92 9.18
CA ASN A 175 -2.11 19.90 9.69
C ASN A 175 -3.44 19.23 10.07
N ILE A 176 -4.36 20.00 10.67
CA ILE A 176 -5.68 19.48 11.07
C ILE A 176 -6.44 18.88 9.88
N ALA A 177 -6.37 19.51 8.70
CA ALA A 177 -7.06 19.00 7.51
C ALA A 177 -6.51 17.65 7.03
N THR A 178 -5.19 17.45 6.98
CA THR A 178 -4.61 16.17 6.57
C THR A 178 -4.91 15.06 7.56
N ARG A 179 -4.94 15.38 8.86
CA ARG A 179 -5.36 14.41 9.89
C ARG A 179 -6.83 14.03 9.76
N ALA A 180 -7.71 15.00 9.45
CA ALA A 180 -9.11 14.71 9.19
C ALA A 180 -9.31 13.83 7.95
N VAL A 181 -8.58 14.10 6.86
CA VAL A 181 -8.59 13.27 5.65
C VAL A 181 -8.06 11.86 5.96
N GLN A 182 -6.97 11.73 6.73
CA GLN A 182 -6.47 10.42 7.16
C GLN A 182 -7.49 9.64 7.96
N MET A 183 -8.19 10.31 8.87
CA MET A 183 -9.23 9.68 9.66
C MET A 183 -10.38 9.16 8.76
N GLY A 184 -10.78 9.95 7.76
CA GLY A 184 -11.73 9.51 6.73
C GLY A 184 -11.24 8.31 5.92
N ALA A 185 -9.97 8.33 5.48
CA ALA A 185 -9.34 7.23 4.77
C ALA A 185 -9.31 5.95 5.62
N ASN A 186 -8.97 6.05 6.90
CA ASN A 186 -8.95 4.92 7.81
C ASN A 186 -10.35 4.34 8.04
N ILE A 187 -11.37 5.20 8.21
CA ILE A 187 -12.76 4.74 8.34
C ILE A 187 -13.19 4.00 7.06
N PHE A 188 -12.83 4.52 5.89
CA PHE A 188 -13.11 3.84 4.63
C PHE A 188 -12.40 2.47 4.56
N SER A 189 -11.12 2.41 4.93
CA SER A 189 -10.38 1.15 5.04
C SER A 189 -11.05 0.15 6.00
N MET A 190 -11.53 0.60 7.16
CA MET A 190 -12.26 -0.25 8.11
C MET A 190 -13.55 -0.82 7.50
N VAL A 191 -14.29 -0.01 6.75
CA VAL A 191 -15.52 -0.47 6.07
C VAL A 191 -15.17 -1.58 5.08
N VAL A 192 -14.14 -1.37 4.24
CA VAL A 192 -13.68 -2.37 3.26
C VAL A 192 -13.21 -3.64 3.97
N LEU A 193 -12.38 -3.54 5.00
CA LEU A 193 -11.90 -4.68 5.79
C LEU A 193 -13.06 -5.44 6.45
N THR A 194 -14.08 -4.74 6.95
CA THR A 194 -15.27 -5.37 7.53
C THR A 194 -16.07 -6.13 6.47
N ILE A 195 -16.22 -5.57 5.26
CA ILE A 195 -16.87 -6.25 4.14
C ILE A 195 -16.10 -7.52 3.77
N LEU A 196 -14.76 -7.44 3.66
CA LEU A 196 -13.93 -8.60 3.36
C LEU A 196 -14.03 -9.68 4.44
N PHE A 197 -13.95 -9.30 5.72
CA PHE A 197 -14.11 -10.22 6.83
C PHE A 197 -15.46 -10.95 6.80
N LYS A 198 -16.55 -10.20 6.57
CA LYS A 198 -17.90 -10.78 6.45
C LYS A 198 -18.05 -11.64 5.21
N GLY A 199 -17.47 -11.24 4.07
CA GLY A 199 -17.49 -12.01 2.83
C GLY A 199 -16.82 -13.37 2.99
N HIS A 200 -15.64 -13.40 3.62
CA HIS A 200 -14.96 -14.67 3.93
C HIS A 200 -15.73 -15.50 4.95
N SER A 201 -16.31 -14.88 5.97
CA SER A 201 -17.15 -15.58 6.95
C SER A 201 -18.39 -16.21 6.31
N ALA A 202 -19.03 -15.52 5.37
CA ALA A 202 -20.18 -16.03 4.64
C ALA A 202 -19.79 -17.20 3.71
N TRP A 203 -18.67 -17.07 3.01
CA TRP A 203 -18.12 -18.17 2.20
C TRP A 203 -17.83 -19.40 3.05
N LEU A 204 -17.18 -19.22 4.20
CA LEU A 204 -16.85 -20.32 5.12
C LEU A 204 -18.09 -20.98 5.74
N ALA A 205 -19.10 -20.19 6.09
CA ALA A 205 -20.38 -20.71 6.59
C ALA A 205 -21.12 -21.55 5.53
N ALA A 206 -21.04 -21.18 4.25
CA ALA A 206 -21.62 -21.95 3.16
C ALA A 206 -20.90 -23.28 2.89
N HIS A 207 -19.66 -23.45 3.38
CA HIS A 207 -18.86 -24.68 3.27
C HIS A 207 -18.72 -25.39 4.64
N ASP A 208 -19.74 -25.25 5.50
CA ASP A 208 -19.85 -25.88 6.82
C ASP A 208 -18.67 -25.62 7.78
N SER A 209 -17.97 -24.49 7.64
CA SER A 209 -16.78 -24.15 8.46
C SER A 209 -16.91 -22.77 9.14
N PRO A 210 -17.90 -22.53 10.00
CA PRO A 210 -18.21 -21.17 10.46
C PRO A 210 -17.15 -20.54 11.40
N GLY A 211 -16.25 -21.33 12.01
CA GLY A 211 -15.37 -20.86 13.09
C GLY A 211 -13.96 -21.43 13.07
N PHE A 212 -12.99 -20.61 13.49
CA PHE A 212 -11.57 -20.95 13.54
C PHE A 212 -11.27 -22.25 14.31
N LEU A 213 -11.90 -22.46 15.47
CA LEU A 213 -11.66 -23.66 16.29
C LEU A 213 -12.17 -24.96 15.62
N ILE A 214 -13.28 -24.87 14.87
CA ILE A 214 -13.83 -25.98 14.09
C ILE A 214 -12.92 -26.27 12.88
N SER A 215 -12.37 -25.21 12.26
CA SER A 215 -11.36 -25.32 11.21
C SER A 215 -10.06 -25.94 11.73
N VAL A 216 -9.66 -25.67 12.98
CA VAL A 216 -8.50 -26.30 13.66
C VAL A 216 -8.74 -27.77 14.01
N GLU A 217 -9.95 -28.14 14.39
CA GLU A 217 -10.31 -29.55 14.57
C GLU A 217 -10.23 -30.32 13.23
N ARG A 218 -10.64 -29.69 12.13
CA ARG A 218 -10.49 -30.22 10.76
C ARG A 218 -9.06 -30.20 10.24
N LEU A 219 -8.21 -29.31 10.75
CA LEU A 219 -6.75 -29.31 10.52
C LEU A 219 -6.07 -30.54 11.15
N SER A 220 -6.69 -31.24 12.12
CA SER A 220 -6.15 -32.50 12.66
C SER A 220 -6.32 -33.71 11.73
N GLY A 221 -7.13 -33.59 10.66
CA GLY A 221 -7.25 -34.56 9.57
C GLY A 221 -6.22 -34.32 8.45
N ASN A 222 -6.53 -34.77 7.22
CA ASN A 222 -5.67 -34.55 6.05
C ASN A 222 -5.58 -33.05 5.69
N LEU A 223 -4.58 -32.35 6.25
CA LEU A 223 -4.24 -30.95 5.96
C LEU A 223 -4.23 -30.61 4.46
N TRP A 224 -3.87 -31.60 3.66
CA TRP A 224 -3.71 -31.50 2.22
C TRP A 224 -5.02 -31.53 1.42
N GLU A 225 -6.15 -31.96 2.01
CA GLU A 225 -7.46 -31.99 1.35
C GLU A 225 -8.26 -30.70 1.62
N ASN A 226 -8.01 -30.04 2.75
CA ASN A 226 -8.78 -28.89 3.22
C ASN A 226 -8.09 -27.54 2.97
N MET A 227 -7.10 -27.48 2.09
CA MET A 227 -6.26 -26.29 1.93
C MET A 227 -7.05 -25.04 1.53
N GLN A 228 -8.11 -25.19 0.73
CA GLN A 228 -9.02 -24.09 0.39
C GLN A 228 -9.73 -23.52 1.62
N LEU A 229 -10.23 -24.37 2.52
CA LEU A 229 -10.87 -23.93 3.77
C LEU A 229 -9.85 -23.23 4.67
N ILE A 230 -8.65 -23.81 4.82
CA ILE A 230 -7.57 -23.27 5.65
C ILE A 230 -7.11 -21.91 5.14
N GLY A 231 -6.92 -21.76 3.83
CA GLY A 231 -6.51 -20.48 3.27
C GLY A 231 -7.61 -19.43 3.34
N MET A 232 -8.88 -19.79 3.14
CA MET A 232 -10.00 -18.84 3.30
C MET A 232 -10.15 -18.39 4.76
N GLU A 233 -9.88 -19.28 5.72
CA GLU A 233 -9.74 -18.93 7.13
C GLU A 233 -8.55 -18.00 7.39
N ALA A 234 -7.39 -18.29 6.80
CA ALA A 234 -6.21 -17.44 6.93
C ALA A 234 -6.47 -16.03 6.40
N PHE A 235 -7.16 -15.90 5.26
CA PHE A 235 -7.60 -14.60 4.74
C PHE A 235 -8.56 -13.89 5.69
N ARG A 236 -9.58 -14.58 6.20
CA ARG A 236 -10.50 -14.02 7.21
C ARG A 236 -9.74 -13.48 8.42
N MET A 237 -8.80 -14.25 8.94
CA MET A 237 -7.97 -13.86 10.09
C MET A 237 -7.08 -12.68 9.76
N ALA A 238 -6.42 -12.67 8.60
CA ALA A 238 -5.58 -11.56 8.15
C ALA A 238 -6.37 -10.25 8.06
N PHE A 239 -7.57 -10.27 7.46
CA PHE A 239 -8.43 -9.09 7.39
C PHE A 239 -8.96 -8.66 8.77
N GLY A 240 -9.25 -9.61 9.66
CA GLY A 240 -9.61 -9.33 11.05
C GLY A 240 -8.49 -8.64 11.83
N ILE A 241 -7.24 -9.12 11.69
CA ILE A 241 -6.06 -8.51 12.31
C ILE A 241 -5.83 -7.11 11.73
N ALA A 242 -5.87 -6.97 10.40
CA ALA A 242 -5.74 -5.68 9.74
C ALA A 242 -6.79 -4.68 10.24
N LEU A 243 -8.05 -5.11 10.39
CA LEU A 243 -9.13 -4.28 10.92
C LEU A 243 -8.80 -3.76 12.33
N VAL A 244 -8.34 -4.65 13.23
CA VAL A 244 -7.95 -4.26 14.59
C VAL A 244 -6.80 -3.26 14.57
N VAL A 245 -5.78 -3.49 13.75
CA VAL A 245 -4.62 -2.58 13.62
C VAL A 245 -5.09 -1.20 13.15
N THR A 246 -5.92 -1.12 12.10
CA THR A 246 -6.44 0.16 11.58
C THR A 246 -7.32 0.87 12.61
N VAL A 247 -8.12 0.14 13.40
CA VAL A 247 -8.91 0.71 14.51
C VAL A 247 -7.98 1.34 15.56
N VAL A 248 -6.95 0.61 16.00
CA VAL A 248 -5.99 1.12 16.98
C VAL A 248 -5.27 2.36 16.46
N GLU A 249 -4.80 2.34 15.22
CA GLU A 249 -4.14 3.48 14.58
C GLU A 249 -5.05 4.72 14.55
N THR A 250 -6.32 4.53 14.19
CA THR A 250 -7.30 5.61 14.13
C THR A 250 -7.60 6.20 15.51
N ILE A 251 -7.69 5.35 16.54
CA ILE A 251 -7.84 5.80 17.93
C ILE A 251 -6.62 6.61 18.37
N VAL A 252 -5.41 6.14 18.07
CA VAL A 252 -4.17 6.86 18.40
C VAL A 252 -4.12 8.22 17.72
N LEU A 253 -4.48 8.30 16.43
CA LEU A 253 -4.56 9.57 15.70
C LEU A 253 -5.58 10.53 16.32
N LEU A 254 -6.76 10.03 16.68
CA LEU A 254 -7.82 10.81 17.32
C LEU A 254 -7.35 11.35 18.68
N VAL A 255 -6.72 10.52 19.52
CA VAL A 255 -6.17 10.94 20.82
C VAL A 255 -5.09 12.00 20.64
N ARG A 256 -4.17 11.83 19.68
CA ARG A 256 -3.14 12.83 19.37
C ARG A 256 -3.73 14.16 18.94
N MET A 257 -4.81 14.17 18.16
CA MET A 257 -5.51 15.41 17.79
C MET A 257 -6.12 16.11 19.00
N ILE A 258 -6.79 15.38 19.89
CA ILE A 258 -7.40 15.95 21.11
C ILE A 258 -6.34 16.53 22.04
N ILE A 259 -5.23 15.82 22.26
CA ILE A 259 -4.14 16.31 23.10
C ILE A 259 -3.47 17.53 22.47
N GLY A 260 -3.29 17.53 21.15
CA GLY A 260 -2.73 18.67 20.40
C GLY A 260 -3.59 19.92 20.48
N SER A 261 -4.92 19.79 20.37
CA SER A 261 -5.84 20.93 20.47
C SER A 261 -5.86 21.55 21.88
N LEU A 262 -5.79 20.71 22.93
CA LEU A 262 -5.72 21.18 24.33
C LEU A 262 -4.43 21.95 24.64
N LYS A 263 -3.28 21.57 24.05
CA LYS A 263 -2.01 22.30 24.24
C LYS A 263 -2.02 23.68 23.58
N SER A 264 -2.59 23.79 22.38
CA SER A 264 -2.75 25.06 21.65
C SER A 264 -3.66 26.07 22.40
N GLY A 265 -4.71 25.57 23.06
CA GLY A 265 -5.58 26.40 23.89
C GLY A 265 -4.90 26.98 25.14
N ARG A 266 -3.94 26.27 25.75
CA ARG A 266 -3.21 26.78 26.93
C ARG A 266 -2.11 27.79 26.60
N SER A 267 -1.49 27.73 25.42
CA SER A 267 -0.44 28.69 25.04
C SER A 267 -1.00 30.08 24.69
N THR A 268 -2.24 30.15 24.20
CA THR A 268 -2.92 31.43 23.90
C THR A 268 -3.35 32.16 25.17
N GLU A 269 -3.72 31.46 26.24
CA GLU A 269 -4.04 32.08 27.54
C GLU A 269 -2.82 32.67 28.26
N PHE A 270 -1.62 32.09 28.09
CA PHE A 270 -0.39 32.58 28.74
C PHE A 270 0.25 33.79 28.04
N SER A 271 0.00 33.99 26.74
CA SER A 271 0.50 35.16 26.00
C SER A 271 -0.39 36.40 26.13
N ALA A 272 -1.57 36.27 26.73
CA ALA A 272 -2.54 37.34 26.95
C ALA A 272 -2.50 37.93 28.37
N LYS A 273 -1.52 37.53 29.19
CA LYS A 273 -1.22 38.10 30.51
C LYS A 273 0.14 38.78 30.50
#